data_AF-A0A1G8UPW0-F1
#
_entry.id   AF-A0A1G8UPW0-F1
#
_cell.length_a   1.000
_cell.length_b   1.000
_cell.length_c   1.000
_cell.angle_alpha   90.00
_cell.angle_beta   90.00
_cell.angle_gamma   90.00
#
_symmetry.space_group_name_H-M   'P 1'
#
loop_
_entity.id
_entity.type
_entity.pdbx_description
1 polymer ?
#
loop_
_entity_poly.entity_id
_entity_poly.type
_entity_poly.pdbx_seq_one_letter_code
_entity_poly.pdbx_strand_id
1 'polypeptide(L)'
;METLTWERLAFATGPGEDPESAVRQAYREAGLAEPERVVVLPSPLAGAVAAAWLTGGDDVRGALETAARGALEAAGRGALEAAGRGAPETAGRGALEAAGRAGVEAAGRAGVESGGGFAGIGPAIRAVEALGEPGRSVRHEVRTVPWERARAAAQLELGAAGWSALWAETGGRLWPRVDRLVTDLRRAIARLGEESLDGEHFDRAGLGGWRLGGEGLGGERLGGEGLAGRSARAATLDAVLGQHDAPWLSAFDGLDGLKRVAERAGWWWPYERLAIVTERPAELHLDELGRPHRADGPAMAYSDGFGLHAWHGMPVPAGFAATMSDLTPARIRDEDNAELRRVMLEHFGLDRYLAESGAQPVHSDETGKLWRVELSDDEPLVMVEVVNSTPEPDGTRRTYFLRVPPWVSRAREGVAWTFGVAETDYRPARET
;
A
#
# COMPACT_ATOMS: atom_id res chain seq x y z
N MET A 1 -15.54 18.90 18.49
CA MET A 1 -14.53 18.54 17.49
C MET A 1 -13.17 18.84 18.08
N GLU A 2 -12.38 17.81 18.40
CA GLU A 2 -10.95 18.01 18.67
C GLU A 2 -10.30 18.54 17.39
N THR A 3 -9.50 19.59 17.49
CA THR A 3 -8.69 20.07 16.36
C THR A 3 -7.70 18.96 16.00
N LEU A 4 -7.88 18.31 14.84
CA LEU A 4 -6.94 17.31 14.35
C LEU A 4 -5.59 17.99 14.10
N THR A 5 -4.49 17.37 14.56
CA THR A 5 -3.15 17.78 14.10
C THR A 5 -3.00 17.40 12.63
N TRP A 6 -2.15 18.11 11.88
CA TRP A 6 -1.87 17.79 10.48
C TRP A 6 -1.37 16.35 10.27
N GLU A 7 -0.62 15.82 11.25
CA GLU A 7 -0.18 14.43 11.24
C GLU A 7 -1.34 13.45 11.35
N ARG A 8 -2.28 13.68 12.28
CA ARG A 8 -3.50 12.87 12.40
C ARG A 8 -4.38 13.01 11.17
N LEU A 9 -4.42 14.20 10.58
CA LEU A 9 -5.24 14.47 9.41
C LEU A 9 -4.74 13.71 8.18
N ALA A 10 -3.43 13.68 7.95
CA ALA A 10 -2.82 12.98 6.80
C ALA A 10 -3.19 11.49 6.74
N PHE A 11 -3.47 10.88 7.89
CA PHE A 11 -3.81 9.47 8.04
C PHE A 11 -5.22 9.26 8.61
N ALA A 12 -6.08 10.28 8.55
CA ALA A 12 -7.42 10.19 9.09
C ALA A 12 -8.27 9.20 8.27
N THR A 13 -9.16 8.52 8.98
CA THR A 13 -10.11 7.56 8.41
C THR A 13 -11.55 7.97 8.70
N GLY A 14 -12.49 7.34 8.00
CA GLY A 14 -13.92 7.56 8.13
C GLY A 14 -14.43 8.75 7.31
N PRO A 15 -15.75 8.87 7.14
CA PRO A 15 -16.35 9.94 6.36
C PRO A 15 -15.99 11.31 6.97
N GLY A 16 -15.80 12.32 6.12
CA GLY A 16 -15.71 13.70 6.58
C GLY A 16 -17.05 14.40 6.46
N GLU A 17 -17.27 15.41 7.30
CA GLU A 17 -18.52 16.16 7.34
C GLU A 17 -18.54 17.24 6.27
N ASP A 18 -19.61 17.31 5.46
CA ASP A 18 -19.87 18.39 4.50
C ASP A 18 -18.66 18.76 3.61
N PRO A 19 -18.16 17.81 2.78
CA PRO A 19 -17.08 18.07 1.84
C PRO A 19 -17.49 19.05 0.72
N GLU A 20 -18.77 19.12 0.37
CA GLU A 20 -19.29 20.01 -0.68
C GLU A 20 -19.08 21.49 -0.32
N SER A 21 -19.45 21.90 0.90
CA SER A 21 -19.25 23.29 1.34
C SER A 21 -17.78 23.68 1.37
N ALA A 22 -16.89 22.75 1.73
CA ALA A 22 -15.45 22.98 1.73
C ALA A 22 -14.90 23.17 0.32
N VAL A 23 -15.34 22.36 -0.65
CA VAL A 23 -14.98 22.53 -2.06
C VAL A 23 -15.47 23.88 -2.58
N ARG A 24 -16.74 24.23 -2.34
CA ARG A 24 -17.29 25.52 -2.75
C ARG A 24 -16.51 26.69 -2.16
N GLN A 25 -16.05 26.58 -0.92
CA GLN A 25 -15.17 27.57 -0.31
C GLN A 25 -13.83 27.69 -1.03
N ALA A 26 -13.18 26.58 -1.40
CA ALA A 26 -11.92 26.62 -2.14
C ALA A 26 -12.07 27.32 -3.50
N TYR A 27 -13.20 27.15 -4.21
CA TYR A 27 -13.49 27.90 -5.43
C TYR A 27 -13.67 29.40 -5.19
N ARG A 28 -14.44 29.78 -4.15
CA ARG A 28 -14.63 31.20 -3.79
C ARG A 28 -13.31 31.89 -3.46
N GLU A 29 -12.44 31.23 -2.71
CA GLU A 29 -11.11 31.75 -2.36
C GLU A 29 -10.18 31.87 -3.57
N ALA A 30 -10.35 30.99 -4.57
CA ALA A 30 -9.67 31.07 -5.86
C ALA A 30 -10.26 32.15 -6.80
N GLY A 31 -11.36 32.79 -6.42
CA GLY A 31 -12.05 33.79 -7.25
C GLY A 31 -12.81 33.18 -8.43
N LEU A 32 -13.16 31.90 -8.36
CA LEU A 32 -13.92 31.19 -9.38
C LEU A 32 -15.40 31.09 -9.02
N ALA A 33 -16.25 30.91 -10.04
CA ALA A 33 -17.62 30.49 -9.81
C ALA A 33 -17.63 29.11 -9.14
N GLU A 34 -18.53 28.90 -8.19
CA GLU A 34 -18.67 27.59 -7.56
C GLU A 34 -19.14 26.54 -8.56
N PRO A 35 -18.71 25.27 -8.42
CA PRO A 35 -19.19 24.21 -9.28
C PRO A 35 -20.72 24.04 -9.13
N GLU A 36 -21.43 23.82 -10.23
CA GLU A 36 -22.87 23.58 -10.23
C GLU A 36 -23.22 22.30 -9.45
N ARG A 37 -22.31 21.31 -9.48
CA ARG A 37 -22.47 19.99 -8.87
C ARG A 37 -21.20 19.59 -8.11
N VAL A 38 -21.36 19.02 -6.92
CA VAL A 38 -20.28 18.29 -6.25
C VAL A 38 -20.73 16.85 -6.05
N VAL A 39 -19.90 15.89 -6.48
CA VAL A 39 -20.20 14.47 -6.35
C VAL A 39 -19.17 13.82 -5.46
N VAL A 40 -19.64 13.21 -4.38
CA VAL A 40 -18.82 12.48 -3.42
C VAL A 40 -18.83 11.00 -3.82
N LEU A 41 -17.66 10.44 -4.08
CA LEU A 41 -17.43 9.06 -4.46
C LEU A 41 -16.67 8.32 -3.36
N PRO A 42 -16.83 7.00 -3.26
CA PRO A 42 -16.33 6.24 -2.11
C PRO A 42 -14.80 6.11 -2.07
N SER A 43 -14.08 6.25 -3.19
CA SER A 43 -12.64 6.02 -3.24
C SER A 43 -11.91 6.83 -4.33
N PRO A 44 -10.58 7.03 -4.21
CA PRO A 44 -9.73 7.62 -5.26
C PRO A 44 -9.81 6.89 -6.60
N LEU A 45 -10.01 5.57 -6.60
CA LEU A 45 -10.24 4.81 -7.82
C LEU A 45 -11.55 5.20 -8.49
N ALA A 46 -12.65 5.23 -7.74
CA ALA A 46 -13.94 5.69 -8.24
C ALA A 46 -13.85 7.12 -8.78
N GLY A 47 -13.15 8.01 -8.05
CA GLY A 47 -12.85 9.38 -8.48
C GLY A 47 -12.05 9.46 -9.78
N ALA A 48 -10.99 8.67 -9.90
CA ALA A 48 -10.14 8.62 -11.09
C ALA A 48 -10.87 8.07 -12.31
N VAL A 49 -11.70 7.02 -12.13
CA VAL A 49 -12.57 6.48 -13.17
C VAL A 49 -13.58 7.53 -13.64
N ALA A 50 -14.24 8.19 -12.70
CA ALA A 50 -15.20 9.25 -13.00
C ALA A 50 -14.55 10.42 -13.77
N ALA A 51 -13.37 10.87 -13.33
CA ALA A 51 -12.60 11.90 -14.00
C ALA A 51 -12.15 11.48 -15.42
N ALA A 52 -11.69 10.24 -15.58
CA ALA A 52 -11.31 9.68 -16.87
C ALA A 52 -12.51 9.49 -17.81
N TRP A 53 -13.68 9.12 -17.27
CA TRP A 53 -14.92 9.01 -18.03
C TRP A 53 -15.38 10.34 -18.61
N LEU A 54 -15.33 11.39 -17.78
CA LEU A 54 -15.80 12.72 -18.14
C LEU A 54 -14.86 13.44 -19.12
N THR A 55 -13.55 13.20 -19.03
CA THR A 55 -12.54 13.88 -19.85
C THR A 55 -12.00 13.04 -21.02
N GLY A 56 -12.23 11.72 -21.00
CA GLY A 56 -11.78 10.79 -22.02
C GLY A 56 -12.68 10.69 -23.25
N GLY A 57 -12.12 10.14 -24.32
CA GLY A 57 -12.86 9.79 -25.55
C GLY A 57 -13.68 8.50 -25.42
N ASP A 58 -14.39 8.14 -26.48
CA ASP A 58 -15.26 6.95 -26.50
C ASP A 58 -14.47 5.64 -26.33
N ASP A 59 -13.20 5.61 -26.74
CA ASP A 59 -12.28 4.50 -26.52
C ASP A 59 -11.97 4.31 -25.03
N VAL A 60 -11.74 5.40 -24.30
CA VAL A 60 -11.54 5.39 -22.84
C VAL A 60 -12.82 4.93 -22.14
N ARG A 61 -13.98 5.45 -22.53
CA ARG A 61 -15.27 5.03 -21.96
C ARG A 61 -15.52 3.55 -22.18
N GLY A 62 -15.35 3.05 -23.40
CA GLY A 62 -15.49 1.62 -23.71
C GLY A 62 -14.52 0.72 -22.93
N ALA A 63 -13.28 1.18 -22.71
CA ALA A 63 -12.31 0.47 -21.88
C ALA A 63 -12.74 0.45 -20.39
N LEU A 64 -13.23 1.57 -19.86
CA LEU A 64 -13.73 1.68 -18.48
C LEU A 64 -14.98 0.81 -18.27
N GLU A 65 -15.92 0.76 -19.22
CA GLU A 65 -17.08 -0.14 -19.17
C GLU A 65 -16.66 -1.61 -19.15
N THR A 66 -15.68 -1.96 -19.97
CA THR A 66 -15.14 -3.34 -20.04
C THR A 66 -14.51 -3.70 -18.70
N ALA A 67 -13.71 -2.81 -18.12
CA ALA A 67 -13.12 -3.00 -16.80
C ALA A 67 -14.19 -3.09 -15.70
N ALA A 68 -15.24 -2.27 -15.76
CA ALA A 68 -16.36 -2.32 -14.82
C ALA A 68 -17.10 -3.66 -14.88
N ARG A 69 -17.35 -4.19 -16.08
CA ARG A 69 -17.98 -5.50 -16.30
C ARG A 69 -17.10 -6.63 -15.76
N GLY A 70 -15.81 -6.62 -16.09
CA GLY A 70 -14.84 -7.61 -15.60
C GLY A 70 -14.74 -7.61 -14.07
N ALA A 71 -14.72 -6.43 -13.44
CA ALA A 71 -14.73 -6.28 -11.98
C ALA A 71 -15.99 -6.88 -11.34
N LEU A 72 -17.17 -6.65 -11.92
CA LEU A 72 -18.43 -7.21 -11.41
C LEU A 72 -18.47 -8.74 -11.54
N GLU A 73 -17.98 -9.27 -12.66
CA GLU A 73 -17.89 -10.71 -12.88
C GLU A 73 -16.90 -11.38 -11.91
N ALA A 74 -15.74 -10.77 -11.67
CA ALA A 74 -14.76 -11.25 -10.70
C ALA A 74 -15.31 -11.24 -9.27
N ALA A 75 -15.98 -10.15 -8.87
CA ALA A 75 -16.65 -10.05 -7.57
C ALA A 75 -17.75 -11.13 -7.41
N GLY A 76 -18.52 -11.39 -8.46
CA GLY A 76 -19.52 -12.45 -8.48
C GLY A 76 -18.92 -13.85 -8.30
N ARG A 77 -17.79 -14.14 -8.97
CA ARG A 77 -17.05 -15.40 -8.78
C ARG A 77 -16.52 -15.55 -7.35
N GLY A 78 -15.87 -14.51 -6.81
CA GLY A 78 -15.36 -14.52 -5.44
C GLY A 78 -16.46 -14.76 -4.39
N ALA A 79 -17.64 -14.14 -4.57
CA ALA A 79 -18.79 -14.37 -3.70
C ALA A 79 -19.32 -15.82 -3.77
N LEU A 80 -19.33 -16.42 -4.96
CA LEU A 80 -19.72 -17.83 -5.14
C LEU A 80 -18.70 -18.79 -4.50
N GLU A 81 -17.41 -18.52 -4.63
CA GLU A 81 -16.35 -19.32 -4.00
C GLU A 81 -16.40 -19.24 -2.47
N ALA A 82 -16.56 -18.03 -1.91
CA ALA A 82 -16.72 -17.83 -0.47
C ALA A 82 -17.96 -18.57 0.06
N ALA A 83 -19.08 -18.51 -0.66
CA ALA A 83 -20.29 -19.26 -0.30
C ALA A 83 -20.11 -20.78 -0.41
N GLY A 84 -19.34 -21.25 -1.40
CA GLY A 84 -19.03 -22.67 -1.59
C GLY A 84 -18.17 -23.28 -0.48
N ARG A 85 -17.22 -22.52 0.08
CA ARG A 85 -16.38 -22.98 1.20
C ARG A 85 -17.13 -23.06 2.54
N GLY A 86 -18.32 -22.46 2.64
CA GLY A 86 -19.16 -22.46 3.85
C GLY A 86 -20.42 -23.35 3.78
N ALA A 87 -20.68 -24.04 2.66
CA ALA A 87 -21.90 -24.82 2.48
C ALA A 87 -21.72 -26.29 2.94
N PRO A 88 -22.58 -26.84 3.82
CA PRO A 88 -22.57 -28.28 4.09
C PRO A 88 -23.00 -29.04 2.84
N GLU A 89 -22.38 -30.20 2.57
CA GLU A 89 -22.56 -31.05 1.36
C GLU A 89 -24.01 -31.51 1.08
N THR A 90 -24.98 -31.14 1.93
CA THR A 90 -26.39 -31.53 1.86
C THR A 90 -27.34 -30.41 1.39
N ALA A 91 -26.84 -29.20 1.11
CA ALA A 91 -27.69 -28.09 0.71
C ALA A 91 -28.16 -28.20 -0.75
N GLY A 92 -29.48 -28.28 -0.96
CA GLY A 92 -30.09 -28.36 -2.29
C GLY A 92 -29.97 -27.06 -3.11
N ARG A 93 -30.09 -27.18 -4.44
CA ARG A 93 -29.91 -26.09 -5.44
C ARG A 93 -30.67 -24.79 -5.13
N GLY A 94 -31.86 -24.87 -4.53
CA GLY A 94 -32.63 -23.68 -4.13
C GLY A 94 -32.09 -22.94 -2.90
N ALA A 95 -31.42 -23.64 -1.97
CA ALA A 95 -30.74 -23.03 -0.82
C ALA A 95 -29.44 -22.33 -1.26
N LEU A 96 -28.73 -22.88 -2.24
CA LEU A 96 -27.58 -22.26 -2.90
C LEU A 96 -27.96 -20.97 -3.65
N GLU A 97 -29.09 -20.94 -4.35
CA GLU A 97 -29.57 -19.72 -5.04
C GLU A 97 -30.06 -18.63 -4.07
N ALA A 98 -30.64 -19.02 -2.93
CA ALA A 98 -31.05 -18.09 -1.88
C ALA A 98 -29.86 -17.55 -1.07
N ALA A 99 -28.88 -18.42 -0.75
CA ALA A 99 -27.61 -18.04 -0.16
C ALA A 99 -26.76 -17.19 -1.11
N GLY A 100 -26.83 -17.44 -2.43
CA GLY A 100 -26.20 -16.58 -3.44
C GLY A 100 -26.81 -15.18 -3.48
N ARG A 101 -28.14 -15.04 -3.41
CA ARG A 101 -28.80 -13.73 -3.33
C ARG A 101 -28.52 -12.98 -2.02
N ALA A 102 -28.56 -13.68 -0.89
CA ALA A 102 -28.17 -13.11 0.40
C ALA A 102 -26.66 -12.79 0.46
N GLY A 103 -25.84 -13.57 -0.22
CA GLY A 103 -24.40 -13.39 -0.39
C GLY A 103 -24.07 -12.18 -1.25
N VAL A 104 -24.87 -11.82 -2.25
CA VAL A 104 -24.72 -10.58 -3.04
C VAL A 104 -25.04 -9.33 -2.19
N GLU A 105 -26.05 -9.38 -1.32
CA GLU A 105 -26.35 -8.29 -0.37
C GLU A 105 -25.32 -8.23 0.78
N ALA A 106 -24.78 -9.38 1.20
CA ALA A 106 -23.71 -9.46 2.18
C ALA A 106 -22.34 -9.08 1.59
N ALA A 107 -22.07 -9.31 0.30
CA ALA A 107 -20.85 -8.91 -0.40
C ALA A 107 -20.70 -7.38 -0.47
N GLY A 108 -21.81 -6.63 -0.44
CA GLY A 108 -21.79 -5.18 -0.20
C GLY A 108 -21.25 -4.79 1.19
N ARG A 109 -21.19 -5.72 2.15
CA ARG A 109 -20.57 -5.54 3.48
C ARG A 109 -19.27 -6.37 3.67
N ALA A 110 -19.07 -7.43 2.88
CA ALA A 110 -17.97 -8.40 2.99
C ALA A 110 -16.88 -8.24 1.91
N GLY A 111 -16.99 -7.26 1.01
CA GLY A 111 -15.98 -6.95 -0.02
C GLY A 111 -14.58 -6.61 0.49
N VAL A 112 -14.38 -6.62 1.81
CA VAL A 112 -13.11 -6.43 2.52
C VAL A 112 -12.26 -7.72 2.51
N GLU A 113 -12.89 -8.91 2.44
CA GLU A 113 -12.17 -10.19 2.61
C GLU A 113 -11.66 -10.81 1.30
N SER A 114 -12.26 -10.51 0.14
CA SER A 114 -11.91 -11.17 -1.13
C SER A 114 -10.92 -10.40 -2.02
N GLY A 115 -10.30 -9.31 -1.53
CA GLY A 115 -9.08 -8.76 -2.11
C GLY A 115 -9.20 -8.11 -3.49
N GLY A 116 -9.23 -6.77 -3.55
CA GLY A 116 -9.08 -6.00 -4.79
C GLY A 116 -10.40 -5.56 -5.44
N GLY A 117 -11.37 -5.11 -4.65
CA GLY A 117 -12.71 -4.75 -5.12
C GLY A 117 -12.74 -3.48 -5.97
N PHE A 118 -12.75 -3.62 -7.30
CA PHE A 118 -13.12 -2.58 -8.26
C PHE A 118 -14.66 -2.35 -8.32
N ALA A 119 -15.40 -2.68 -7.25
CA ALA A 119 -16.86 -2.68 -7.25
C ALA A 119 -17.47 -1.26 -7.38
N GLY A 120 -16.73 -0.23 -6.96
CA GLY A 120 -17.15 1.17 -7.05
C GLY A 120 -17.21 1.77 -8.46
N ILE A 121 -16.65 1.10 -9.48
CA ILE A 121 -16.51 1.67 -10.84
C ILE A 121 -17.85 1.90 -11.53
N GLY A 122 -18.71 0.88 -11.58
CA GLY A 122 -20.02 0.99 -12.23
C GLY A 122 -20.90 2.08 -11.61
N PRO A 123 -21.04 2.12 -10.27
CA PRO A 123 -21.68 3.24 -9.57
C PRO A 123 -21.05 4.60 -9.89
N ALA A 124 -19.72 4.70 -9.94
CA ALA A 124 -19.02 5.95 -10.27
C ALA A 124 -19.36 6.46 -11.67
N ILE A 125 -19.33 5.59 -12.68
CA ILE A 125 -19.72 5.93 -14.07
C ILE A 125 -21.15 6.46 -14.11
N ARG A 126 -22.11 5.72 -13.50
CA ARG A 126 -23.52 6.16 -13.45
C ARG A 126 -23.71 7.47 -12.71
N ALA A 127 -22.96 7.69 -11.64
CA ALA A 127 -23.02 8.94 -10.88
C ALA A 127 -22.59 10.14 -11.73
N VAL A 128 -21.65 9.96 -12.67
CA VAL A 128 -21.16 11.05 -13.51
C VAL A 128 -21.83 11.19 -14.88
N GLU A 129 -22.40 10.13 -15.45
CA GLU A 129 -23.20 10.22 -16.70
C GLU A 129 -24.33 11.26 -16.59
N ALA A 130 -24.92 11.40 -15.41
CA ALA A 130 -26.02 12.33 -15.17
C ALA A 130 -25.58 13.81 -15.02
N LEU A 131 -24.28 14.10 -14.98
CA LEU A 131 -23.74 15.43 -14.63
C LEU A 131 -23.41 16.31 -15.84
N GLY A 132 -23.34 15.71 -17.04
CA GLY A 132 -22.98 16.42 -18.28
C GLY A 132 -21.50 16.82 -18.35
N GLU A 133 -21.18 17.79 -19.19
CA GLU A 133 -19.78 18.18 -19.47
C GLU A 133 -19.12 18.87 -18.26
N PRO A 134 -17.94 18.40 -17.79
CA PRO A 134 -17.28 18.96 -16.60
C PRO A 134 -16.71 20.38 -16.82
N GLY A 135 -16.42 20.76 -18.07
CA GLY A 135 -15.53 21.88 -18.40
C GLY A 135 -14.05 21.51 -18.18
N ARG A 136 -13.15 22.48 -18.31
CA ARG A 136 -11.71 22.21 -18.10
C ARG A 136 -11.39 22.02 -16.61
N SER A 137 -10.27 21.33 -16.33
CA SER A 137 -9.67 21.28 -14.99
C SER A 137 -9.31 22.70 -14.54
N VAL A 138 -9.71 23.05 -13.31
CA VAL A 138 -9.34 24.31 -12.64
C VAL A 138 -8.41 24.07 -11.44
N ARG A 139 -7.75 22.91 -11.42
CA ARG A 139 -6.78 22.53 -10.38
C ARG A 139 -5.68 23.58 -10.23
N HIS A 140 -5.22 24.14 -11.34
CA HIS A 140 -4.16 25.14 -11.32
C HIS A 140 -4.58 26.38 -10.53
N GLU A 141 -5.77 26.90 -10.79
CA GLU A 141 -6.32 28.09 -10.13
C GLU A 141 -6.72 27.83 -8.67
N VAL A 142 -7.31 26.66 -8.39
CA VAL A 142 -7.85 26.35 -7.05
C VAL A 142 -6.76 25.89 -6.08
N ARG A 143 -5.73 25.19 -6.57
CA ARG A 143 -4.69 24.59 -5.72
C ARG A 143 -3.31 25.13 -5.99
N THR A 144 -2.85 25.10 -7.25
CA THR A 144 -1.45 25.40 -7.58
C THR A 144 -1.12 26.87 -7.33
N VAL A 145 -1.90 27.81 -7.86
CA VAL A 145 -1.65 29.25 -7.72
C VAL A 145 -1.69 29.72 -6.26
N PRO A 146 -2.71 29.37 -5.45
CA PRO A 146 -2.73 29.75 -4.03
C PRO A 146 -1.55 29.17 -3.25
N TRP A 147 -1.19 27.90 -3.50
CA TRP A 147 -0.05 27.26 -2.84
C TRP A 147 1.29 27.90 -3.24
N GLU A 148 1.51 28.19 -4.52
CA GLU A 148 2.72 28.86 -5.01
C GLU A 148 2.87 30.25 -4.39
N ARG A 149 1.76 30.99 -4.28
CA ARG A 149 1.74 32.31 -3.63
C ARG A 149 2.10 32.22 -2.14
N ALA A 150 1.48 31.28 -1.42
CA ALA A 150 1.77 31.04 0.00
C ALA A 150 3.24 30.65 0.22
N ARG A 151 3.75 29.75 -0.61
CA ARG A 151 5.16 29.34 -0.60
C ARG A 151 6.11 30.49 -0.88
N ALA A 152 5.84 31.29 -1.92
CA ALA A 152 6.68 32.43 -2.27
C ALA A 152 6.70 33.49 -1.15
N ALA A 153 5.55 33.75 -0.52
CA ALA A 153 5.46 34.66 0.63
C ALA A 153 6.28 34.15 1.82
N ALA A 154 6.14 32.87 2.18
CA ALA A 154 6.92 32.25 3.25
C ALA A 154 8.43 32.28 2.97
N GLN A 155 8.85 32.02 1.72
CA GLN A 155 10.26 32.09 1.32
C GLN A 155 10.81 33.52 1.39
N LEU A 156 10.01 34.53 1.06
CA LEU A 156 10.41 35.93 1.15
C LEU A 156 10.56 36.39 2.61
N GLU A 157 9.64 35.98 3.48
CA GLU A 157 9.65 36.34 4.90
C GLU A 157 10.77 35.65 5.68
N LEU A 158 10.95 34.35 5.48
CA LEU A 158 11.85 33.51 6.28
C LEU A 158 13.27 33.41 5.70
N GLY A 159 13.44 33.74 4.42
CA GLY A 159 14.65 33.43 3.65
C GLY A 159 14.88 31.92 3.50
N ALA A 160 15.99 31.54 2.85
CA ALA A 160 16.26 30.14 2.52
C ALA A 160 16.45 29.23 3.75
N ALA A 161 17.17 29.72 4.77
CA ALA A 161 17.44 28.95 5.99
C ALA A 161 16.16 28.77 6.83
N GLY A 162 15.37 29.83 7.00
CA GLY A 162 14.11 29.77 7.73
C GLY A 162 13.07 28.91 7.01
N TRP A 163 13.00 28.96 5.67
CA TRP A 163 12.17 28.05 4.88
C TRP A 163 12.57 26.58 5.08
N SER A 164 13.87 26.27 5.07
CA SER A 164 14.34 24.90 5.30
C SER A 164 14.00 24.40 6.70
N ALA A 165 14.10 25.26 7.72
CA ALA A 165 13.74 24.92 9.10
C ALA A 165 12.22 24.70 9.24
N LEU A 166 11.41 25.62 8.73
CA LEU A 166 9.95 25.48 8.72
C LEU A 166 9.51 24.19 8.02
N TRP A 167 10.06 23.91 6.83
CA TRP A 167 9.75 22.67 6.11
C TRP A 167 10.17 21.43 6.90
N ALA A 168 11.37 21.42 7.49
CA ALA A 168 11.84 20.30 8.31
C ALA A 168 10.99 20.05 9.55
N GLU A 169 10.40 21.09 10.14
CA GLU A 169 9.51 20.97 11.32
C GLU A 169 8.07 20.59 10.96
N THR A 170 7.62 20.92 9.75
CA THR A 170 6.25 20.70 9.26
C THR A 170 6.19 19.57 8.21
N GLY A 171 6.07 19.92 6.94
CA GLY A 171 5.79 19.00 5.85
C GLY A 171 6.89 17.98 5.59
N GLY A 172 8.16 18.31 5.85
CA GLY A 172 9.30 17.43 5.63
C GLY A 172 9.26 16.14 6.45
N ARG A 173 8.63 16.17 7.64
CA ARG A 173 8.44 14.97 8.48
C ARG A 173 7.35 14.05 7.95
N LEU A 174 6.29 14.62 7.38
CA LEU A 174 5.12 13.87 6.90
C LEU A 174 5.26 13.40 5.45
N TRP A 175 5.95 14.18 4.61
CA TRP A 175 6.00 14.00 3.17
C TRP A 175 6.47 12.59 2.74
N PRO A 176 7.56 12.00 3.28
CA PRO A 176 8.01 10.68 2.83
C PRO A 176 6.96 9.58 3.02
N ARG A 177 6.17 9.64 4.11
CA ARG A 177 5.12 8.65 4.41
C ARG A 177 3.90 8.85 3.52
N VAL A 178 3.49 10.10 3.33
CA VAL A 178 2.34 10.46 2.49
C VAL A 178 2.63 10.22 1.00
N ASP A 179 3.83 10.57 0.53
CA ASP A 179 4.26 10.38 -0.87
C ASP A 179 4.31 8.91 -1.26
N ARG A 180 4.80 8.04 -0.36
CA ARG A 180 4.74 6.58 -0.55
C ARG A 180 3.30 6.11 -0.71
N LEU A 181 2.41 6.52 0.20
CA LEU A 181 1.00 6.13 0.15
C LEU A 181 0.30 6.63 -1.12
N VAL A 182 0.55 7.87 -1.54
CA VAL A 182 0.01 8.44 -2.79
C VAL A 182 0.53 7.68 -4.00
N THR A 183 1.81 7.31 -4.01
CA THR A 183 2.43 6.50 -5.06
C THR A 183 1.80 5.11 -5.14
N ASP A 184 1.57 4.46 -4.01
CA ASP A 184 0.95 3.15 -3.95
C ASP A 184 -0.53 3.19 -4.38
N LEU A 185 -1.29 4.23 -4.00
CA LEU A 185 -2.64 4.47 -4.50
C LEU A 185 -2.66 4.64 -6.02
N ARG A 186 -1.75 5.45 -6.59
CA ARG A 186 -1.64 5.62 -8.05
C ARG A 186 -1.29 4.31 -8.75
N ARG A 187 -0.39 3.50 -8.18
CA ARG A 187 -0.04 2.18 -8.70
C ARG A 187 -1.24 1.23 -8.65
N ALA A 188 -2.01 1.24 -7.56
CA ALA A 188 -3.23 0.43 -7.45
C ALA A 188 -4.32 0.85 -8.45
N ILE A 189 -4.50 2.16 -8.68
CA ILE A 189 -5.43 2.69 -9.71
C ILE A 189 -4.99 2.26 -11.12
N ALA A 190 -3.68 2.22 -11.39
CA ALA A 190 -3.13 1.86 -12.69
C ALA A 190 -3.44 0.40 -13.10
N ARG A 191 -3.68 -0.47 -12.12
CA ARG A 191 -4.03 -1.89 -12.33
C ARG A 191 -5.48 -2.12 -12.71
N LEU A 192 -6.25 -1.05 -12.87
CA LEU A 192 -7.64 -1.17 -13.30
C LEU A 192 -7.73 -1.90 -14.65
N GLY A 193 -8.50 -2.99 -14.65
CA GLY A 193 -8.73 -3.83 -15.82
C GLY A 193 -7.66 -4.90 -16.03
N GLU A 194 -6.68 -5.01 -15.13
CA GLU A 194 -5.85 -6.22 -15.02
C GLU A 194 -6.69 -7.33 -14.37
N GLU A 195 -6.56 -8.57 -14.88
CA GLU A 195 -7.17 -9.73 -14.23
C GLU A 195 -6.56 -9.88 -12.83
N SER A 196 -7.42 -10.02 -11.82
CA SER A 196 -6.99 -10.33 -10.46
C SER A 196 -6.21 -11.64 -10.51
N LEU A 197 -4.90 -11.59 -10.22
CA LEU A 197 -4.12 -12.79 -9.97
C LEU A 197 -4.72 -13.47 -8.73
N ASP A 198 -5.55 -14.46 -8.99
CA ASP A 198 -6.01 -15.43 -8.01
C ASP A 198 -4.81 -16.17 -7.41
N GLY A 199 -4.97 -16.69 -6.18
CA GLY A 199 -3.89 -17.32 -5.41
C GLY A 199 -3.20 -18.47 -6.17
N GLU A 200 -3.90 -19.15 -7.08
CA GLU A 200 -3.32 -20.19 -7.93
C GLU A 200 -2.40 -19.66 -9.04
N HIS A 201 -2.67 -18.46 -9.58
CA HIS A 201 -1.76 -17.79 -10.52
C HIS A 201 -0.57 -17.18 -9.81
N PHE A 202 -0.75 -16.71 -8.57
CA PHE A 202 0.33 -16.27 -7.71
C PHE A 202 1.37 -17.39 -7.45
N ASP A 203 0.89 -18.60 -7.16
CA ASP A 203 1.75 -19.78 -6.94
C ASP A 203 2.55 -20.23 -8.18
N ARG A 204 2.15 -19.82 -9.40
CA ARG A 204 2.80 -20.22 -10.66
C ARG A 204 3.63 -19.12 -11.31
N ALA A 205 3.24 -17.86 -11.13
CA ALA A 205 3.91 -16.71 -11.74
C ALA A 205 5.07 -16.17 -10.90
N GLY A 206 5.08 -16.41 -9.58
CA GLY A 206 6.00 -15.76 -8.65
C GLY A 206 5.84 -14.23 -8.67
N LEU A 207 6.47 -13.54 -7.72
CA LEU A 207 6.50 -12.07 -7.71
C LEU A 207 7.51 -11.47 -8.70
N GLY A 208 8.10 -12.27 -9.60
CA GLY A 208 9.02 -11.81 -10.66
C GLY A 208 8.40 -10.77 -11.62
N GLY A 209 7.07 -10.72 -11.74
CA GLY A 209 6.35 -9.64 -12.44
C GLY A 209 6.18 -8.35 -11.60
N TRP A 210 6.34 -8.45 -10.29
CA TRP A 210 6.27 -7.36 -9.31
C TRP A 210 7.69 -6.87 -9.01
N ARG A 211 8.31 -6.22 -10.00
CA ARG A 211 9.61 -5.57 -9.80
C ARG A 211 9.40 -4.37 -8.85
N LEU A 212 9.72 -4.57 -7.57
CA LEU A 212 9.77 -3.48 -6.59
C LEU A 212 10.90 -2.54 -6.99
N GLY A 213 10.58 -1.26 -7.15
CA GLY A 213 11.51 -0.24 -7.61
C GLY A 213 12.73 -0.13 -6.70
N GLY A 214 13.89 -0.53 -7.23
CA GLY A 214 15.16 0.04 -6.82
C GLY A 214 15.22 1.50 -7.30
N GLU A 215 15.81 2.35 -6.48
CA GLU A 215 16.05 3.76 -6.79
C GLU A 215 16.84 3.88 -8.10
N GLY A 216 16.11 4.19 -9.18
CA GLY A 216 16.68 4.28 -10.51
C GLY A 216 15.77 5.13 -11.38
N LEU A 217 16.15 6.39 -11.58
CA LEU A 217 15.60 7.25 -12.63
C LEU A 217 15.91 6.60 -13.99
N GLY A 218 15.01 5.75 -14.48
CA GLY A 218 15.24 5.01 -15.72
C GLY A 218 14.09 4.09 -16.10
N GLY A 219 13.08 4.66 -16.76
CA GLY A 219 12.15 3.98 -17.67
C GLY A 219 11.64 2.60 -17.26
N GLU A 220 10.64 2.55 -16.38
CA GLU A 220 9.78 1.38 -16.23
C GLU A 220 9.11 1.07 -17.58
N ARG A 221 9.39 -0.10 -18.16
CA ARG A 221 8.49 -0.70 -19.14
C ARG A 221 7.28 -1.23 -18.37
N LEU A 222 6.23 -0.41 -18.30
CA LEU A 222 4.86 -0.78 -17.91
C LEU A 222 4.27 -1.70 -18.98
N GLY A 223 4.80 -2.93 -19.09
CA GLY A 223 4.25 -3.95 -19.97
C GLY A 223 3.07 -4.62 -19.30
N GLY A 224 1.88 -4.02 -19.34
CA GLY A 224 0.67 -4.66 -18.81
C GLY A 224 -0.54 -3.75 -18.58
N GLU A 225 -0.34 -2.44 -18.37
CA GLU A 225 -1.46 -1.57 -18.01
C GLU A 225 -2.45 -1.46 -19.18
N GLY A 226 -3.71 -1.85 -18.99
CA GLY A 226 -4.79 -1.66 -19.96
C GLY A 226 -5.11 -0.17 -20.19
N LEU A 227 -5.84 0.15 -21.27
CA LEU A 227 -6.26 1.55 -21.53
C LEU A 227 -7.05 2.15 -20.35
N ALA A 228 -7.90 1.35 -19.71
CA ALA A 228 -8.66 1.77 -18.52
C ALA A 228 -7.76 2.22 -17.36
N GLY A 229 -6.80 1.37 -16.98
CA GLY A 229 -5.81 1.66 -15.93
C GLY A 229 -4.94 2.87 -16.22
N ARG A 230 -4.40 2.97 -17.44
CA ARG A 230 -3.62 4.15 -17.83
C ARG A 230 -4.42 5.44 -17.77
N SER A 231 -5.66 5.43 -18.27
CA SER A 231 -6.53 6.61 -18.27
C SER A 231 -6.94 7.02 -16.86
N ALA A 232 -7.32 6.06 -16.00
CA ALA A 232 -7.61 6.34 -14.60
C ALA A 232 -6.38 6.90 -13.87
N ARG A 233 -5.20 6.29 -14.04
CA ARG A 233 -3.93 6.78 -13.47
C ARG A 233 -3.61 8.20 -13.96
N ALA A 234 -3.76 8.46 -15.25
CA ALA A 234 -3.52 9.79 -15.83
C ALA A 234 -4.46 10.85 -15.24
N ALA A 235 -5.74 10.51 -15.02
CA ALA A 235 -6.69 11.41 -14.37
C ALA A 235 -6.26 11.82 -12.95
N THR A 236 -5.46 11.01 -12.24
CA THR A 236 -4.93 11.40 -10.91
C THR A 236 -3.94 12.56 -10.93
N LEU A 237 -3.46 12.98 -12.11
CA LEU A 237 -2.60 14.16 -12.26
C LEU A 237 -3.38 15.46 -12.08
N ASP A 238 -4.67 15.45 -12.40
CA ASP A 238 -5.61 16.55 -12.16
C ASP A 238 -6.25 16.52 -10.76
N ALA A 239 -5.88 15.55 -9.92
CA ALA A 239 -6.35 15.49 -8.54
C ALA A 239 -5.63 16.52 -7.66
N VAL A 240 -6.39 17.10 -6.74
CA VAL A 240 -5.91 17.68 -5.48
C VAL A 240 -6.00 16.58 -4.42
N LEU A 241 -4.97 16.42 -3.58
CA LEU A 241 -4.79 15.21 -2.79
C LEU A 241 -5.56 15.22 -1.45
N GLY A 242 -6.36 16.26 -1.20
CA GLY A 242 -7.18 16.40 0.01
C GLY A 242 -6.36 16.22 1.28
N GLN A 243 -6.73 15.25 2.12
CA GLN A 243 -5.99 14.94 3.35
C GLN A 243 -4.49 14.67 3.10
N HIS A 244 -4.11 14.13 1.93
CA HIS A 244 -2.71 13.85 1.59
C HIS A 244 -1.94 15.10 1.10
N ASP A 245 -2.59 16.26 0.97
CA ASP A 245 -1.90 17.56 0.86
C ASP A 245 -1.52 18.13 2.26
N ALA A 246 -1.90 17.49 3.37
CA ALA A 246 -1.57 17.89 4.74
C ALA A 246 -0.08 18.29 4.96
N PRO A 247 0.93 17.56 4.43
CA PRO A 247 2.33 17.96 4.58
C PRO A 247 2.58 19.38 4.04
N TRP A 248 1.98 19.71 2.90
CA TRP A 248 2.12 21.04 2.29
C TRP A 248 1.28 22.10 2.99
N LEU A 249 0.05 21.75 3.40
CA LEU A 249 -0.87 22.70 4.04
C LEU A 249 -0.44 23.08 5.46
N SER A 250 0.25 22.18 6.15
CA SER A 250 0.77 22.40 7.50
C SER A 250 1.84 23.49 7.61
N ALA A 251 2.50 23.82 6.50
CA ALA A 251 3.59 24.78 6.47
C ALA A 251 3.14 26.24 6.35
N PHE A 252 1.85 26.52 6.11
CA PHE A 252 1.38 27.87 5.78
C PHE A 252 0.22 28.29 6.66
N ASP A 253 0.18 29.58 7.00
CA ASP A 253 -1.04 30.26 7.43
C ASP A 253 -1.89 30.63 6.19
N GLY A 254 -3.22 30.55 6.29
CA GLY A 254 -4.15 30.69 5.15
C GLY A 254 -4.44 29.39 4.39
N LEU A 255 -4.91 29.48 3.13
CA LEU A 255 -5.40 28.35 2.32
C LEU A 255 -6.63 27.64 2.93
N ASP A 256 -7.49 28.39 3.63
CA ASP A 256 -8.55 27.85 4.48
C ASP A 256 -9.53 26.92 3.73
N GLY A 257 -9.84 27.22 2.47
CA GLY A 257 -10.64 26.36 1.61
C GLY A 257 -9.97 25.01 1.36
N LEU A 258 -8.69 25.00 0.97
CA LEU A 258 -7.94 23.75 0.77
C LEU A 258 -7.77 22.96 2.06
N LYS A 259 -7.52 23.65 3.17
CA LYS A 259 -7.42 23.04 4.51
C LYS A 259 -8.73 22.39 4.93
N ARG A 260 -9.86 23.07 4.74
CA ARG A 260 -11.18 22.51 5.02
C ARG A 260 -11.51 21.31 4.15
N VAL A 261 -11.11 21.31 2.88
CA VAL A 261 -11.27 20.12 2.04
C VAL A 261 -10.41 18.97 2.58
N ALA A 262 -9.15 19.24 2.92
CA ALA A 262 -8.26 18.23 3.50
C ALA A 262 -8.81 17.63 4.80
N GLU A 263 -9.48 18.44 5.64
CA GLU A 263 -10.14 18.02 6.88
C GLU A 263 -11.33 17.07 6.67
N ARG A 264 -11.99 17.16 5.50
CA ARG A 264 -13.32 16.57 5.25
C ARG A 264 -13.36 15.56 4.11
N ALA A 265 -12.29 15.44 3.33
CA ALA A 265 -12.29 14.61 2.12
C ALA A 265 -10.91 14.02 1.81
N GLY A 266 -10.96 12.93 1.04
CA GLY A 266 -9.82 12.41 0.31
C GLY A 266 -9.53 13.25 -0.93
N TRP A 267 -9.11 12.58 -2.01
CA TRP A 267 -8.75 13.25 -3.26
C TRP A 267 -9.97 13.88 -3.92
N TRP A 268 -9.74 14.94 -4.70
CA TRP A 268 -10.79 15.60 -5.43
C TRP A 268 -10.29 16.22 -6.73
N TRP A 269 -11.17 16.32 -7.72
CA TRP A 269 -10.91 16.81 -9.07
C TRP A 269 -11.78 18.06 -9.32
N PRO A 270 -11.16 19.25 -9.36
CA PRO A 270 -11.89 20.48 -9.62
C PRO A 270 -12.01 20.77 -11.13
N TYR A 271 -13.24 20.90 -11.63
CA TYR A 271 -13.56 21.38 -12.98
C TYR A 271 -14.46 22.61 -12.94
N GLU A 272 -14.56 23.34 -14.05
CA GLU A 272 -15.36 24.58 -14.12
C GLU A 272 -16.81 24.41 -13.68
N ARG A 273 -17.46 23.30 -14.05
CA ARG A 273 -18.89 23.08 -13.79
C ARG A 273 -19.18 22.08 -12.69
N LEU A 274 -18.25 21.19 -12.37
CA LEU A 274 -18.45 20.18 -11.33
C LEU A 274 -17.15 19.89 -10.58
N ALA A 275 -17.28 19.34 -9.37
CA ALA A 275 -16.17 18.76 -8.65
C ALA A 275 -16.46 17.31 -8.27
N ILE A 276 -15.50 16.43 -8.51
CA ILE A 276 -15.52 15.07 -7.96
C ILE A 276 -14.73 15.10 -6.66
N VAL A 277 -15.28 14.54 -5.60
CA VAL A 277 -14.64 14.45 -4.28
C VAL A 277 -14.68 13.00 -3.86
N THR A 278 -13.70 12.54 -3.10
CA THR A 278 -13.70 11.18 -2.57
C THR A 278 -13.77 11.18 -1.05
N GLU A 279 -14.41 10.15 -0.50
CA GLU A 279 -14.33 9.86 0.92
C GLU A 279 -12.87 9.56 1.31
N ARG A 280 -12.59 9.66 2.62
CA ARG A 280 -11.32 9.17 3.18
C ARG A 280 -11.37 7.64 3.28
N PRO A 281 -10.22 6.96 3.48
CA PRO A 281 -10.23 5.53 3.77
C PRO A 281 -11.14 5.23 4.96
N ALA A 282 -11.92 4.15 4.89
CA ALA A 282 -12.69 3.65 6.01
C ALA A 282 -11.76 3.10 7.11
N GLU A 283 -10.67 2.45 6.70
CA GLU A 283 -9.67 1.87 7.61
C GLU A 283 -8.25 2.15 7.10
N LEU A 284 -7.32 2.29 8.04
CA LEU A 284 -5.88 2.36 7.81
C LEU A 284 -5.16 1.70 8.98
N HIS A 285 -4.37 0.67 8.68
CA HIS A 285 -3.60 -0.13 9.62
C HIS A 285 -2.11 0.11 9.38
N LEU A 286 -1.43 0.50 10.46
CA LEU A 286 -0.01 0.85 10.44
C LEU A 286 0.74 -0.02 11.45
N ASP A 287 1.98 -0.38 11.15
CA ASP A 287 2.88 -1.01 12.13
C ASP A 287 3.44 0.01 13.13
N GLU A 288 4.25 -0.45 14.08
CA GLU A 288 4.88 0.38 15.12
C GLU A 288 5.76 1.50 14.57
N LEU A 289 6.28 1.35 13.34
CA LEU A 289 7.07 2.35 12.63
C LEU A 289 6.20 3.28 11.76
N GLY A 290 4.87 3.13 11.82
CA GLY A 290 3.92 3.94 11.07
C GLY A 290 3.84 3.60 9.58
N ARG A 291 4.25 2.39 9.17
CA ARG A 291 4.17 1.92 7.79
C ARG A 291 2.89 1.11 7.58
N PRO A 292 2.21 1.20 6.42
CA PRO A 292 1.05 0.37 6.12
C PRO A 292 1.34 -1.13 6.33
N HIS A 293 0.57 -1.80 7.18
CA HIS A 293 0.74 -3.21 7.46
C HIS A 293 -0.58 -3.82 7.95
N ARG A 294 -0.97 -4.96 7.37
CA ARG A 294 -2.01 -5.83 7.92
C ARG A 294 -1.82 -7.25 7.39
N ALA A 295 -1.86 -8.24 8.28
CA ALA A 295 -1.75 -9.65 7.90
C ALA A 295 -3.08 -10.20 7.37
N ASP A 296 -4.21 -9.91 8.01
CA ASP A 296 -5.49 -10.55 7.75
C ASP A 296 -6.42 -9.74 6.82
N GLY A 297 -5.87 -8.82 6.02
CA GLY A 297 -6.70 -7.98 5.15
C GLY A 297 -5.95 -6.81 4.52
N PRO A 298 -6.69 -5.84 3.95
CA PRO A 298 -6.10 -4.62 3.40
C PRO A 298 -5.54 -3.73 4.52
N ALA A 299 -4.32 -3.23 4.32
CA ALA A 299 -3.71 -2.22 5.19
C ALA A 299 -4.43 -0.86 5.06
N MET A 300 -5.06 -0.59 3.92
CA MET A 300 -5.95 0.55 3.72
C MET A 300 -7.19 0.11 2.96
N ALA A 301 -8.38 0.48 3.43
CA ALA A 301 -9.64 0.09 2.80
C ALA A 301 -10.59 1.29 2.63
N TYR A 302 -11.31 1.31 1.51
CA TYR A 302 -12.40 2.24 1.20
C TYR A 302 -13.74 1.51 1.21
N SER A 303 -14.83 2.27 1.32
CA SER A 303 -16.20 1.75 1.49
C SER A 303 -16.72 0.95 0.28
N ASP A 304 -16.08 1.09 -0.89
CA ASP A 304 -16.41 0.39 -2.13
C ASP A 304 -15.54 -0.85 -2.41
N GLY A 305 -14.69 -1.26 -1.45
CA GLY A 305 -13.80 -2.41 -1.58
C GLY A 305 -12.46 -2.10 -2.27
N PHE A 306 -12.22 -0.86 -2.70
CA PHE A 306 -10.89 -0.43 -3.12
C PHE A 306 -9.95 -0.35 -1.91
N GLY A 307 -8.69 -0.74 -2.08
CA GLY A 307 -7.75 -0.75 -0.97
C GLY A 307 -6.32 -1.11 -1.36
N LEU A 308 -5.43 -1.01 -0.39
CA LEU A 308 -4.02 -1.40 -0.48
C LEU A 308 -3.74 -2.52 0.50
N HIS A 309 -3.09 -3.58 0.02
CA HIS A 309 -2.49 -4.60 0.88
C HIS A 309 -1.00 -4.30 1.03
N ALA A 310 -0.51 -4.36 2.26
CA ALA A 310 0.88 -4.08 2.55
C ALA A 310 1.35 -4.90 3.75
N TRP A 311 2.62 -5.30 3.70
CA TRP A 311 3.32 -5.99 4.77
C TRP A 311 4.55 -5.17 5.17
N HIS A 312 4.51 -4.53 6.34
CA HIS A 312 5.61 -3.70 6.87
C HIS A 312 6.01 -2.56 5.92
N GLY A 313 5.02 -1.95 5.25
CA GLY A 313 5.19 -0.88 4.28
C GLY A 313 5.53 -1.33 2.86
N MET A 314 5.69 -2.63 2.63
CA MET A 314 5.92 -3.18 1.30
C MET A 314 4.58 -3.60 0.67
N PRO A 315 4.21 -3.06 -0.51
CA PRO A 315 2.95 -3.40 -1.17
C PRO A 315 2.91 -4.87 -1.59
N VAL A 316 1.89 -5.60 -1.17
CA VAL A 316 1.69 -7.02 -1.50
C VAL A 316 0.36 -7.25 -2.21
N PRO A 317 0.19 -8.35 -2.96
CA PRO A 317 -1.11 -8.75 -3.47
C PRO A 317 -2.09 -9.08 -2.33
N ALA A 318 -3.39 -9.04 -2.64
CA ALA A 318 -4.38 -9.58 -1.73
C ALA A 318 -4.16 -11.09 -1.50
N GLY A 319 -4.47 -11.59 -0.31
CA GLY A 319 -4.25 -13.00 0.04
C GLY A 319 -2.79 -13.38 0.31
N PHE A 320 -1.83 -12.47 0.14
CA PHE A 320 -0.40 -12.74 0.39
C PHE A 320 -0.15 -13.37 1.76
N ALA A 321 -0.78 -12.87 2.82
CA ALA A 321 -0.59 -13.41 4.16
C ALA A 321 -1.07 -14.86 4.33
N ALA A 322 -2.10 -15.30 3.59
CA ALA A 322 -2.51 -16.70 3.62
C ALA A 322 -1.39 -17.60 3.07
N THR A 323 -0.68 -17.13 2.04
CA THR A 323 0.47 -17.86 1.48
C THR A 323 1.65 -17.98 2.45
N MET A 324 1.72 -17.11 3.47
CA MET A 324 2.77 -17.14 4.49
C MET A 324 2.67 -18.37 5.40
N SER A 325 1.45 -18.91 5.60
CA SER A 325 1.20 -20.07 6.46
C SER A 325 1.72 -21.39 5.86
N ASP A 326 1.75 -21.47 4.52
CA ASP A 326 2.15 -22.66 3.75
C ASP A 326 3.54 -22.49 3.09
N LEU A 327 4.39 -21.61 3.63
CA LEU A 327 5.74 -21.40 3.12
C LEU A 327 6.57 -22.69 3.16
N THR A 328 7.40 -22.87 2.13
CA THR A 328 8.40 -23.95 2.07
C THR A 328 9.78 -23.35 1.79
N PRO A 329 10.88 -23.98 2.21
CA PRO A 329 12.22 -23.47 1.90
C PRO A 329 12.50 -23.32 0.40
N ALA A 330 11.92 -24.19 -0.44
CA ALA A 330 12.04 -24.09 -1.89
C ALA A 330 11.37 -22.81 -2.41
N ARG A 331 10.12 -22.54 -1.99
CA ARG A 331 9.40 -21.31 -2.36
C ARG A 331 10.16 -20.05 -1.94
N ILE A 332 10.73 -20.04 -0.73
CA ILE A 332 11.52 -18.92 -0.23
C ILE A 332 12.78 -18.72 -1.10
N ARG A 333 13.46 -19.80 -1.46
CA ARG A 333 14.68 -19.76 -2.28
C ARG A 333 14.41 -19.27 -3.72
N ASP A 334 13.30 -19.71 -4.30
CA ASP A 334 12.92 -19.43 -5.68
C ASP A 334 12.21 -18.06 -5.84
N GLU A 335 11.97 -17.34 -4.74
CA GLU A 335 11.42 -15.98 -4.78
C GLU A 335 12.47 -15.01 -5.34
N ASP A 336 12.22 -14.44 -6.51
CA ASP A 336 13.12 -13.49 -7.19
C ASP A 336 13.26 -12.17 -6.43
N ASN A 337 12.20 -11.72 -5.77
CA ASN A 337 12.19 -10.43 -5.11
C ASN A 337 12.86 -10.52 -3.73
N ALA A 338 14.07 -9.98 -3.62
CA ALA A 338 14.89 -10.04 -2.41
C ALA A 338 14.19 -9.49 -1.16
N GLU A 339 13.42 -8.41 -1.27
CA GLU A 339 12.70 -7.81 -0.12
C GLU A 339 11.58 -8.73 0.37
N LEU A 340 10.86 -9.37 -0.55
CA LEU A 340 9.83 -10.35 -0.23
C LEU A 340 10.43 -11.63 0.36
N ARG A 341 11.52 -12.12 -0.21
CA ARG A 341 12.24 -13.28 0.32
C ARG A 341 12.72 -13.04 1.74
N ARG A 342 13.20 -11.84 2.07
CA ARG A 342 13.57 -11.46 3.44
C ARG A 342 12.38 -11.51 4.39
N VAL A 343 11.23 -10.97 3.98
CA VAL A 343 9.97 -11.06 4.75
C VAL A 343 9.54 -12.51 4.96
N MET A 344 9.63 -13.35 3.93
CA MET A 344 9.32 -14.77 4.03
C MET A 344 10.29 -15.50 4.96
N LEU A 345 11.59 -15.21 4.91
CA LEU A 345 12.60 -15.77 5.82
C LEU A 345 12.36 -15.35 7.28
N GLU A 346 12.02 -14.09 7.52
CA GLU A 346 11.69 -13.58 8.85
C GLU A 346 10.46 -14.29 9.42
N HIS A 347 9.41 -14.44 8.62
CA HIS A 347 8.20 -15.13 9.03
C HIS A 347 8.40 -16.65 9.22
N PHE A 348 9.14 -17.28 8.31
CA PHE A 348 9.38 -18.73 8.35
C PHE A 348 10.31 -19.14 9.49
N GLY A 349 11.19 -18.24 9.92
CA GLY A 349 12.25 -18.49 10.89
C GLY A 349 13.53 -19.00 10.20
N LEU A 350 14.66 -18.35 10.49
CA LEU A 350 15.95 -18.69 9.89
C LEU A 350 16.47 -20.06 10.34
N ASP A 351 16.22 -20.42 11.60
CA ASP A 351 16.54 -21.72 12.19
C ASP A 351 15.81 -22.86 11.47
N ARG A 352 14.49 -22.71 11.30
CA ARG A 352 13.64 -23.64 10.55
C ARG A 352 14.06 -23.71 9.09
N TYR A 353 14.35 -22.56 8.48
CA TYR A 353 14.83 -22.50 7.10
C TYR A 353 16.13 -23.28 6.92
N LEU A 354 17.14 -23.10 7.78
CA LEU A 354 18.40 -23.85 7.69
C LEU A 354 18.19 -25.36 7.85
N ALA A 355 17.32 -25.77 8.78
CA ALA A 355 17.01 -27.18 9.01
C ALA A 355 16.27 -27.83 7.83
N GLU A 356 15.29 -27.13 7.24
CA GLU A 356 14.41 -27.70 6.21
C GLU A 356 14.90 -27.43 4.77
N SER A 357 15.79 -26.46 4.55
CA SER A 357 16.32 -26.13 3.21
C SER A 357 17.33 -27.14 2.67
N GLY A 358 17.82 -28.05 3.52
CA GLY A 358 18.92 -28.95 3.20
C GLY A 358 20.30 -28.28 3.20
N ALA A 359 20.40 -27.06 3.76
CA ALA A 359 21.68 -26.37 3.93
C ALA A 359 22.67 -27.25 4.69
N GLN A 360 23.96 -27.10 4.38
CA GLN A 360 25.03 -27.78 5.09
C GLN A 360 25.96 -26.74 5.72
N PRO A 361 26.50 -26.99 6.93
CA PRO A 361 27.48 -26.09 7.52
C PRO A 361 28.74 -26.04 6.65
N VAL A 362 29.24 -24.83 6.40
CA VAL A 362 30.47 -24.60 5.63
C VAL A 362 31.73 -24.65 6.48
N HIS A 363 31.59 -24.47 7.80
CA HIS A 363 32.68 -24.63 8.77
C HIS A 363 32.12 -25.09 10.12
N SER A 364 32.89 -25.88 10.87
CA SER A 364 32.56 -26.28 12.24
C SER A 364 33.83 -26.34 13.06
N ASP A 365 33.80 -25.76 14.27
CA ASP A 365 34.88 -25.84 15.24
C ASP A 365 34.32 -25.93 16.67
N GLU A 366 35.18 -25.80 17.69
CA GLU A 366 34.82 -25.83 19.11
C GLU A 366 33.85 -24.72 19.54
N THR A 367 33.77 -23.62 18.79
CA THR A 367 32.93 -22.46 19.13
C THR A 367 31.56 -22.49 18.50
N GLY A 368 31.35 -23.30 17.45
CA GLY A 368 30.05 -23.46 16.80
C GLY A 368 30.14 -23.95 15.35
N LYS A 369 29.04 -23.79 14.62
CA LYS A 369 28.96 -24.09 13.18
C LYS A 369 28.64 -22.82 12.40
N LEU A 370 29.31 -22.64 11.27
CA LEU A 370 29.02 -21.59 10.30
C LEU A 370 28.16 -22.19 9.18
N TRP A 371 27.02 -21.56 8.94
CA TRP A 371 26.08 -21.89 7.89
C TRP A 371 26.15 -20.81 6.81
N ARG A 372 26.07 -21.21 5.54
CA ARG A 372 26.03 -20.30 4.40
C ARG A 372 25.04 -20.84 3.37
N VAL A 373 24.08 -20.01 2.97
CA VAL A 373 23.15 -20.29 1.89
C VAL A 373 23.28 -19.19 0.85
N GLU A 374 23.61 -19.56 -0.39
CA GLU A 374 23.61 -18.62 -1.50
C GLU A 374 22.16 -18.28 -1.87
N LEU A 375 21.86 -17.00 -2.00
CA LEU A 375 20.55 -16.47 -2.39
C LEU A 375 20.71 -15.77 -3.75
N SER A 376 19.82 -16.08 -4.70
CA SER A 376 19.85 -15.45 -6.02
C SER A 376 19.60 -13.93 -5.90
N ASP A 377 20.40 -13.15 -6.63
CA ASP A 377 20.32 -11.69 -6.70
C ASP A 377 20.33 -10.95 -5.34
N ASP A 378 20.99 -11.52 -4.32
CA ASP A 378 21.10 -10.92 -2.97
C ASP A 378 22.37 -11.38 -2.24
N GLU A 379 22.63 -10.79 -1.07
CA GLU A 379 23.74 -11.17 -0.21
C GLU A 379 23.52 -12.60 0.36
N PRO A 380 24.56 -13.46 0.39
CA PRO A 380 24.43 -14.80 0.93
C PRO A 380 23.96 -14.80 2.39
N LEU A 381 23.09 -15.75 2.73
CA LEU A 381 22.65 -15.95 4.09
C LEU A 381 23.75 -16.68 4.90
N VAL A 382 24.68 -15.96 5.53
CA VAL A 382 25.61 -16.46 6.56
C VAL A 382 25.08 -16.37 8.00
N MET A 383 25.20 -17.46 8.77
CA MET A 383 24.79 -17.56 10.17
C MET A 383 25.74 -18.41 11.02
N VAL A 384 25.88 -18.10 12.30
CA VAL A 384 26.55 -18.97 13.28
C VAL A 384 25.54 -19.66 14.18
N GLU A 385 25.63 -20.98 14.27
CA GLU A 385 24.93 -21.81 15.25
C GLU A 385 25.82 -21.93 16.49
N VAL A 386 25.31 -21.45 17.63
CA VAL A 386 25.96 -21.54 18.94
C VAL A 386 25.01 -22.18 19.93
N VAL A 387 25.55 -22.98 20.85
CA VAL A 387 24.80 -23.53 21.97
C VAL A 387 25.11 -22.69 23.19
N ASN A 388 24.07 -22.25 23.91
CA ASN A 388 24.28 -21.51 25.15
C ASN A 388 25.09 -22.36 26.12
N SER A 389 26.20 -21.81 26.61
CA SER A 389 27.07 -22.50 27.56
C SER A 389 26.30 -22.76 28.86
N THR A 390 25.52 -21.75 29.29
CA THR A 390 24.82 -21.77 30.56
C THR A 390 23.46 -22.45 30.38
N PRO A 391 23.21 -23.55 31.12
CA PRO A 391 21.90 -24.20 31.07
C PRO A 391 20.83 -23.26 31.63
N GLU A 392 19.64 -23.31 31.02
CA GLU A 392 18.42 -22.69 31.53
C GLU A 392 18.10 -23.24 32.94
N PRO A 393 17.23 -22.59 33.72
CA PRO A 393 16.86 -23.05 35.07
C PRO A 393 16.34 -24.50 35.14
N ASP A 394 15.86 -25.04 34.01
CA ASP A 394 15.40 -26.43 33.85
C ASP A 394 16.50 -27.41 33.40
N GLY A 395 17.74 -26.95 33.26
CA GLY A 395 18.89 -27.73 32.82
C GLY A 395 19.05 -27.85 31.30
N THR A 396 18.13 -27.29 30.49
CA THR A 396 18.22 -27.36 29.04
C THR A 396 19.20 -26.34 28.48
N ARG A 397 19.81 -26.65 27.33
CA ARG A 397 20.65 -25.71 26.58
C ARG A 397 19.91 -25.31 25.31
N ARG A 398 19.88 -24.00 25.04
CA ARG A 398 19.27 -23.45 23.83
C ARG A 398 20.31 -23.29 22.72
N THR A 399 19.91 -23.67 21.52
CA THR A 399 20.67 -23.38 20.30
C THR A 399 20.20 -22.05 19.74
N TYR A 400 21.14 -21.18 19.41
CA TYR A 400 20.90 -19.89 18.79
C TYR A 400 21.55 -19.85 17.42
N PHE A 401 20.84 -19.28 16.45
CA PHE A 401 21.36 -18.96 15.14
C PHE A 401 21.49 -17.44 15.04
N LEU A 402 22.72 -16.94 14.90
CA LEU A 402 23.01 -15.51 14.84
C LEU A 402 23.47 -15.12 13.44
N ARG A 403 22.84 -14.08 12.87
CA ARG A 403 23.23 -13.50 11.59
C ARG A 403 24.63 -12.87 11.72
N VAL A 404 25.53 -13.19 10.78
CA VAL A 404 26.87 -12.59 10.71
C VAL A 404 27.15 -12.07 9.29
N PRO A 405 28.11 -11.16 9.11
CA PRO A 405 28.42 -10.62 7.78
C PRO A 405 28.86 -11.67 6.76
N PRO A 406 28.66 -11.43 5.46
CA PRO A 406 28.92 -12.42 4.42
C PRO A 406 30.40 -12.76 4.27
N TRP A 407 31.32 -11.87 4.64
CA TRP A 407 32.76 -12.13 4.51
C TRP A 407 33.30 -13.12 5.57
N VAL A 408 32.51 -13.44 6.60
CA VAL A 408 32.90 -14.40 7.63
C VAL A 408 33.08 -15.80 7.01
N SER A 409 34.18 -16.44 7.38
CA SER A 409 34.62 -17.73 6.82
C SER A 409 34.81 -18.83 7.86
N ARG A 410 35.00 -18.47 9.14
CA ARG A 410 35.16 -19.41 10.26
C ARG A 410 34.06 -19.24 11.30
N ALA A 411 33.71 -20.32 12.00
CA ALA A 411 32.70 -20.27 13.05
C ALA A 411 33.16 -19.37 14.21
N ARG A 412 34.41 -19.55 14.69
CA ARG A 412 35.01 -18.68 15.71
C ARG A 412 35.01 -17.19 15.35
N GLU A 413 35.32 -16.86 14.11
CA GLU A 413 35.29 -15.49 13.59
C GLU A 413 33.87 -14.89 13.70
N GLY A 414 32.85 -15.65 13.28
CA GLY A 414 31.46 -15.21 13.37
C GLY A 414 30.99 -15.04 14.82
N VAL A 415 31.33 -15.97 15.72
CA VAL A 415 31.00 -15.85 17.14
C VAL A 415 31.69 -14.62 17.75
N ALA A 416 32.98 -14.43 17.50
CA ALA A 416 33.72 -13.25 17.97
C ALA A 416 33.07 -11.94 17.50
N TRP A 417 32.64 -11.88 16.24
CA TRP A 417 31.94 -10.73 15.68
C TRP A 417 30.64 -10.41 16.42
N THR A 418 29.86 -11.42 16.83
CA THR A 418 28.62 -11.19 17.61
C THR A 418 28.87 -10.56 18.99
N PHE A 419 30.10 -10.66 19.51
CA PHE A 419 30.54 -9.99 20.74
C PHE A 419 31.28 -8.67 20.48
N GLY A 420 31.41 -8.24 19.23
CA GLY A 420 32.12 -7.01 18.85
C GLY A 420 33.64 -7.07 19.04
N VAL A 421 34.25 -8.25 19.00
CA VAL A 421 35.69 -8.44 19.19
C VAL A 421 36.35 -9.12 17.98
N ALA A 422 37.66 -8.93 17.82
CA ALA A 422 38.43 -9.65 16.80
C ALA A 422 38.60 -11.12 17.19
N GLU A 423 38.67 -12.01 16.20
CA GLU A 423 38.82 -13.46 16.41
C GLU A 423 40.07 -13.81 17.25
N THR A 424 41.18 -13.09 17.05
CA THR A 424 42.43 -13.29 17.80
C THR A 424 42.32 -12.96 19.28
N ASP A 425 41.41 -12.03 19.61
CA ASP A 425 41.16 -11.55 20.96
C ASP A 425 40.01 -12.31 21.64
N TYR A 426 39.25 -13.09 20.86
CA TYR A 426 38.18 -13.94 21.36
C TYR A 426 38.75 -15.13 22.12
N ARG A 427 38.83 -14.99 23.44
CA ARG A 427 39.24 -16.03 24.40
C ARG A 427 38.08 -16.33 25.36
N PRO A 428 37.16 -17.25 25.02
CA PRO A 428 36.09 -17.62 25.93
C PRO A 428 36.71 -18.14 27.23
N ALA A 429 36.46 -17.44 28.35
CA ALA A 429 37.16 -17.67 29.61
C ALA A 429 36.76 -18.99 30.30
N ARG A 430 35.66 -19.61 29.87
CA ARG A 430 35.16 -20.95 30.22
C ARG A 430 33.93 -21.25 29.35
N GLU A 431 33.79 -22.49 28.87
CA GLU A 431 32.47 -23.08 28.63
C GLU A 431 31.76 -23.15 29.99
N THR A 432 30.94 -22.15 30.34
CA THR A 432 30.15 -22.16 31.59
C THR A 432 28.73 -22.58 31.34
#